data_AF-A0A8T5AQY7-F1
#
_entry.id   AF-A0A8T5AQY7-F1
#
_cell.length_a   1.000
_cell.length_b   1.000
_cell.length_c   1.000
_cell.angle_alpha   90.00
_cell.angle_beta   90.00
_cell.angle_gamma   90.00
#
_symmetry.space_group_name_H-M   'P 1'
#
loop_
_entity.id
_entity.type
_entity.pdbx_description
1 polymer ?
#
loop_
_entity_poly.entity_id
_entity_poly.type
_entity_poly.pdbx_seq_one_letter_code
_entity_poly.pdbx_strand_id
1 'polypeptide(L)'
;MHAIDGDAMELLSNLEKFEGEVAERLGSLMNRVRNNIIRLLLHTLILDSMKHASIIRALLDAAQGVHIAEADKRILKEELSRHISEEEAMLGKVKDVAEKVEDVDVKAILNQISLEEERHHKSLKQLLSILDRVDQVGDDEWWKYMNEWANFST
;
A
#
# COMPACT_ATOMS: atom_id res chain seq x y z
N MET A 1 -18.14 -10.64 -12.51
CA MET A 1 -18.69 -10.40 -11.15
C MET A 1 -18.49 -11.65 -10.31
N HIS A 2 -17.43 -11.67 -9.50
CA HIS A 2 -17.23 -12.71 -8.51
C HIS A 2 -18.21 -12.46 -7.36
N ALA A 3 -19.29 -13.25 -7.29
CA ALA A 3 -20.25 -13.15 -6.20
C ALA A 3 -19.61 -13.70 -4.92
N ILE A 4 -19.22 -12.81 -4.02
CA ILE A 4 -18.93 -13.17 -2.63
C ILE A 4 -20.29 -13.39 -1.96
N ASP A 5 -20.52 -14.56 -1.37
CA ASP A 5 -21.79 -14.85 -0.70
C ASP A 5 -21.95 -14.04 0.60
N GLY A 6 -23.16 -14.02 1.15
CA GLY A 6 -23.50 -13.20 2.32
C GLY A 6 -22.69 -13.56 3.58
N ASP A 7 -22.37 -14.84 3.77
CA ASP A 7 -21.60 -15.32 4.92
C ASP A 7 -20.13 -14.87 4.79
N ALA A 8 -19.56 -14.95 3.59
CA ALA A 8 -18.23 -14.47 3.30
C ALA A 8 -18.11 -12.94 3.44
N MET A 9 -19.14 -12.17 3.05
CA MET A 9 -19.19 -10.72 3.27
C MET A 9 -19.19 -10.37 4.76
N GLU A 10 -19.91 -11.11 5.59
CA GLU A 10 -19.92 -10.91 7.04
C GLU A 10 -18.54 -11.22 7.65
N LEU A 11 -17.91 -12.32 7.24
CA LEU A 11 -16.56 -12.68 7.70
C LEU A 11 -15.52 -11.61 7.34
N LEU A 12 -15.55 -11.09 6.11
CA LEU A 12 -14.67 -10.00 5.68
C LEU A 12 -14.91 -8.73 6.50
N SER A 13 -16.17 -8.35 6.74
CA SER A 13 -16.48 -7.18 7.57
C SER A 13 -15.97 -7.34 9.01
N ASN A 14 -16.05 -8.53 9.58
CA ASN A 14 -15.51 -8.80 10.91
C ASN A 14 -13.98 -8.77 10.93
N LEU A 15 -13.33 -9.25 9.87
CA LEU A 15 -11.87 -9.19 9.73
C LEU A 15 -11.35 -7.75 9.60
N GLU A 16 -12.03 -6.92 8.81
CA GLU A 16 -11.72 -5.49 8.68
C GLU A 16 -11.74 -4.78 10.04
N LYS A 17 -12.82 -5.01 10.82
CA LYS A 17 -12.95 -4.43 12.16
C LYS A 17 -11.84 -4.90 13.09
N PHE A 18 -11.53 -6.19 13.05
CA PHE A 18 -10.48 -6.77 13.88
C PHE A 18 -9.12 -6.12 13.60
N GLU A 19 -8.74 -5.94 12.34
CA GLU A 19 -7.51 -5.25 11.94
C GLU A 19 -7.49 -3.78 12.43
N GLY A 20 -8.63 -3.08 12.34
CA GLY A 20 -8.79 -1.74 12.91
C GLY A 20 -8.54 -1.70 14.43
N GLU A 21 -9.11 -2.64 15.18
CA GLU A 21 -8.89 -2.74 16.62
C GLU A 21 -7.43 -3.10 16.98
N VAL A 22 -6.76 -3.93 16.16
CA VAL A 22 -5.32 -4.21 16.32
C VAL A 22 -4.51 -2.92 16.20
N ALA A 23 -4.78 -2.12 15.16
CA ALA A 23 -4.11 -0.83 14.96
C ALA A 23 -4.31 0.11 16.16
N GLU A 24 -5.53 0.23 16.68
CA GLU A 24 -5.83 1.07 17.85
C GLU A 24 -5.11 0.62 19.13
N ARG A 25 -5.11 -0.70 19.40
CA ARG A 25 -4.42 -1.29 20.56
C ARG A 25 -2.91 -1.06 20.49
N LEU A 26 -2.30 -1.28 19.31
CA LEU A 26 -0.89 -1.04 19.10
C LEU A 26 -0.53 0.45 19.18
N GLY A 27 -1.37 1.34 18.66
CA GLY A 27 -1.21 2.78 18.81
C GLY A 27 -1.20 3.23 20.27
N SER A 28 -2.11 2.67 21.07
CA SER A 28 -2.17 2.91 22.51
C SER A 28 -0.93 2.40 23.25
N LEU A 29 -0.40 1.24 22.85
CA LEU A 29 0.87 0.71 23.36
C LEU A 29 2.04 1.62 22.98
N MET A 30 2.12 2.04 21.73
CA MET A 30 3.20 2.89 21.22
C MET A 30 3.31 4.20 22.00
N ASN A 31 2.20 4.83 22.39
CA ASN A 31 2.17 6.05 23.20
C ASN A 31 2.85 5.91 24.57
N ARG A 32 3.00 4.68 25.07
CA ARG A 32 3.62 4.37 26.37
C ARG A 32 5.08 3.96 26.25
N VAL A 33 5.57 3.71 25.02
CA VAL A 33 6.94 3.28 24.75
C VAL A 33 7.81 4.49 24.41
N ARG A 34 8.95 4.61 25.09
CA ARG A 34 9.95 5.69 24.85
C ARG A 34 11.04 5.31 23.85
N ASN A 35 11.35 4.02 23.69
CA ASN A 35 12.42 3.58 22.81
C ASN A 35 12.00 3.72 21.35
N ASN A 36 12.75 4.50 20.56
CA ASN A 36 12.38 4.82 19.18
C ASN A 36 12.42 3.61 18.23
N ILE A 37 13.28 2.63 18.46
CA ILE A 37 13.33 1.41 17.64
C ILE A 37 12.07 0.57 17.88
N ILE A 38 11.67 0.39 19.14
CA ILE A 38 10.43 -0.33 19.47
C ILE A 38 9.22 0.44 18.95
N ARG A 39 9.22 1.78 19.04
CA ARG A 39 8.16 2.61 18.45
C ARG A 39 8.09 2.46 16.94
N LEU A 40 9.22 2.40 16.24
CA LEU A 40 9.25 2.16 14.79
C LEU A 40 8.60 0.82 14.45
N LEU A 41 8.96 -0.26 15.16
CA LEU A 41 8.36 -1.58 14.96
C LEU A 41 6.84 -1.56 15.20
N LEU A 42 6.39 -0.93 16.28
CA LEU A 42 4.95 -0.78 16.56
C LEU A 42 4.25 0.05 15.48
N HIS A 43 4.90 1.10 15.00
CA HIS A 43 4.36 1.94 13.94
C HIS A 43 4.18 1.15 12.63
N THR A 44 5.17 0.34 12.24
CA THR A 44 5.05 -0.54 11.07
C THR A 44 3.86 -1.50 11.21
N LEU A 45 3.70 -2.16 12.36
CA LEU A 45 2.57 -3.07 12.60
C LEU A 45 1.21 -2.35 12.56
N ILE A 46 1.15 -1.11 13.03
CA ILE A 46 -0.06 -0.27 12.92
C ILE A 46 -0.37 0.01 11.46
N LEU A 47 0.63 0.45 10.67
CA LEU A 47 0.47 0.74 9.24
C LEU A 47 0.03 -0.51 8.47
N ASP A 48 0.59 -1.69 8.78
CA ASP A 48 0.19 -2.94 8.14
C ASP A 48 -1.25 -3.32 8.50
N SER A 49 -1.66 -3.21 9.76
CA SER A 49 -3.05 -3.50 10.17
C SER A 49 -4.04 -2.55 9.46
N MET A 50 -3.69 -1.26 9.35
CA MET A 50 -4.50 -0.28 8.61
C MET A 50 -4.55 -0.57 7.10
N LYS A 51 -3.43 -1.01 6.52
CA LYS A 51 -3.34 -1.47 5.13
C LYS A 51 -4.26 -2.67 4.89
N HIS A 52 -4.23 -3.67 5.77
CA HIS A 52 -5.10 -4.86 5.68
C HIS A 52 -6.58 -4.49 5.76
N ALA A 53 -6.98 -3.68 6.74
CA ALA A 53 -8.36 -3.21 6.85
C ALA A 53 -8.82 -2.50 5.57
N SER A 54 -7.96 -1.66 4.98
CA SER A 54 -8.26 -0.93 3.74
C SER A 54 -8.39 -1.85 2.53
N ILE A 55 -7.56 -2.90 2.43
CA ILE A 55 -7.68 -3.93 1.40
C ILE A 55 -9.01 -4.68 1.55
N ILE A 56 -9.37 -5.09 2.76
CA ILE A 56 -10.62 -5.81 3.03
C ILE A 56 -11.83 -4.93 2.70
N ARG A 57 -11.79 -3.65 3.05
CA ARG A 57 -12.81 -2.68 2.64
C ARG A 57 -12.95 -2.59 1.12
N ALA A 58 -11.84 -2.50 0.39
CA ALA A 58 -11.87 -2.47 -1.06
C ALA A 58 -12.47 -3.76 -1.67
N LEU A 59 -12.21 -4.93 -1.07
CA LEU A 59 -12.85 -6.19 -1.48
C LEU A 59 -14.37 -6.15 -1.29
N LEU A 60 -14.84 -5.62 -0.15
CA LEU A 60 -16.27 -5.46 0.15
C LEU A 60 -16.95 -4.49 -0.84
N ASP A 61 -16.31 -3.34 -1.10
CA ASP A 61 -16.83 -2.32 -2.02
C ASP A 61 -16.87 -2.83 -3.47
N ALA A 62 -15.84 -3.56 -3.90
CA ALA A 62 -15.81 -4.20 -5.22
C ALA A 62 -16.90 -5.27 -5.38
N ALA A 63 -17.19 -6.05 -4.33
CA ALA A 63 -18.30 -7.01 -4.33
C ALA A 63 -19.67 -6.34 -4.45
N GLN A 64 -19.77 -5.07 -4.04
CA GLN A 64 -21.00 -4.25 -4.13
C GLN A 64 -21.09 -3.45 -5.44
N GLY A 65 -20.11 -3.57 -6.34
CA GLY A 65 -20.11 -2.89 -7.64
C GLY A 65 -19.75 -1.40 -7.57
N VAL A 66 -18.95 -0.99 -6.58
CA VAL A 66 -18.44 0.39 -6.52
C VAL A 66 -17.41 0.60 -7.63
N HIS A 67 -17.70 1.49 -8.58
CA HIS A 67 -16.80 1.84 -9.67
C HIS A 67 -16.12 3.19 -9.43
N ILE A 68 -14.87 3.32 -9.90
CA ILE A 68 -14.11 4.58 -9.87
C ILE A 68 -14.76 5.58 -10.84
N ALA A 69 -15.06 6.80 -10.39
CA ALA A 69 -15.60 7.84 -11.26
C ALA A 69 -14.53 8.36 -12.25
N GLU A 70 -14.94 8.73 -13.47
CA GLU A 70 -14.03 9.25 -14.50
C GLU A 70 -13.26 10.51 -14.06
N ALA A 71 -13.87 11.36 -13.22
CA ALA A 71 -13.21 12.54 -12.66
C ALA A 71 -12.01 12.17 -11.76
N ASP A 72 -12.12 11.06 -11.04
CA ASP A 72 -11.05 10.55 -10.17
C ASP A 72 -9.89 10.01 -10.99
N LYS A 73 -10.17 9.38 -12.15
CA LYS A 73 -9.12 8.84 -13.04
C LYS A 73 -8.13 9.90 -13.50
N ARG A 74 -8.59 11.10 -13.88
CA ARG A 74 -7.69 12.17 -14.36
C ARG A 74 -6.80 12.70 -13.24
N ILE A 75 -7.37 12.94 -12.07
CA ILE A 75 -6.61 13.41 -10.89
C ILE A 75 -5.58 12.34 -10.48
N LEU A 76 -6.00 11.07 -10.47
CA LEU A 76 -5.12 9.94 -10.17
C LEU A 76 -3.92 9.87 -11.13
N LYS A 77 -4.11 10.05 -12.43
CA LYS A 77 -2.99 10.01 -13.40
C LYS A 77 -1.96 11.10 -13.16
N GLU A 78 -2.41 12.33 -12.88
CA GLU A 78 -1.53 13.46 -12.61
C GLU A 78 -0.72 13.22 -11.34
N GLU A 79 -1.39 12.84 -10.25
CA GLU A 79 -0.75 12.60 -8.96
C GLU A 79 0.18 11.38 -8.99
N LEU A 80 -0.20 10.29 -9.66
CA LEU A 80 0.66 9.12 -9.80
C LEU A 80 1.91 9.41 -10.62
N SER A 81 1.79 10.17 -11.71
CA SER A 81 2.94 10.56 -12.53
C SER A 81 3.92 11.45 -11.75
N ARG A 82 3.39 12.35 -10.92
CA ARG A 82 4.19 13.16 -9.98
C ARG A 82 4.90 12.26 -8.98
N HIS A 83 4.18 11.31 -8.37
CA HIS A 83 4.75 10.46 -7.33
C HIS A 83 5.85 9.51 -7.86
N ILE A 84 5.67 8.94 -9.05
CA ILE A 84 6.71 8.17 -9.76
C ILE A 84 8.01 8.98 -9.91
N SER A 85 7.90 10.28 -10.20
CA SER A 85 9.06 11.17 -10.32
C SER A 85 9.72 11.47 -8.96
N GLU A 86 8.91 11.54 -7.90
CA GLU A 86 9.38 11.73 -6.52
C GLU A 86 10.13 10.50 -6.00
N GLU A 87 9.64 9.30 -6.28
CA GLU A 87 10.30 8.03 -5.94
C GLU A 87 11.64 7.87 -6.66
N GLU A 88 11.72 8.22 -7.94
CA GLU A 88 12.99 8.21 -8.67
C GLU A 88 14.01 9.20 -8.07
N ALA A 89 13.56 10.39 -7.68
CA ALA A 89 14.40 11.36 -6.98
C ALA A 89 14.82 10.87 -5.58
N MET A 90 13.93 10.18 -4.87
CA MET A 90 14.20 9.57 -3.58
C MET A 90 15.28 8.49 -3.70
N LEU A 91 15.14 7.58 -4.67
CA LEU A 91 16.12 6.51 -4.95
C LEU A 91 17.52 7.06 -5.18
N GLY A 92 17.65 8.13 -5.96
CA GLY A 92 18.94 8.81 -6.15
C GLY A 92 19.51 9.33 -4.85
N LYS A 93 18.70 10.01 -4.03
CA LYS A 93 19.13 10.56 -2.74
C LYS A 93 19.57 9.46 -1.76
N VAL A 94 18.84 8.36 -1.66
CA VAL A 94 19.21 7.27 -0.72
C VAL A 94 20.48 6.57 -1.18
N LYS A 95 20.65 6.34 -2.49
CA LYS A 95 21.90 5.79 -3.04
C LYS A 95 23.10 6.71 -2.73
N ASP A 96 22.97 8.01 -2.97
CA ASP A 96 24.01 9.00 -2.67
C ASP A 96 24.39 9.04 -1.18
N VAL A 97 23.41 8.89 -0.28
CA VAL A 97 23.66 8.84 1.17
C VAL A 97 24.33 7.51 1.53
N ALA A 98 23.82 6.39 1.02
CA ALA A 98 24.37 5.06 1.29
C ALA A 98 25.84 4.97 0.88
N GLU A 99 26.23 5.53 -0.27
CA GLU A 99 27.63 5.55 -0.73
C GLU A 99 28.58 6.25 0.24
N LYS A 100 28.11 7.31 0.91
CA LYS A 100 28.91 8.15 1.83
C LYS A 100 28.95 7.62 3.27
N VAL A 101 28.06 6.70 3.62
CA VAL A 101 28.00 6.11 4.96
C VAL A 101 29.01 4.95 5.06
N GLU A 102 29.89 5.03 6.06
CA GLU A 102 30.88 3.99 6.38
C GLU A 102 30.28 2.86 7.23
N ASP A 103 29.32 3.18 8.10
CA ASP A 103 28.68 2.21 8.99
C ASP A 103 27.88 1.17 8.20
N VAL A 104 28.22 -0.10 8.37
CA VAL A 104 27.66 -1.22 7.60
C VAL A 104 26.18 -1.46 7.92
N ASP A 105 25.76 -1.22 9.16
CA ASP A 105 24.38 -1.45 9.60
C ASP A 105 23.47 -0.33 9.07
N VAL A 106 23.93 0.92 9.14
CA VAL A 106 23.21 2.06 8.56
C VAL A 106 23.11 1.91 7.03
N LYS A 107 24.19 1.51 6.36
CA LYS A 107 24.17 1.22 4.91
C LYS A 107 23.17 0.11 4.56
N ALA A 108 23.11 -0.96 5.37
CA ALA A 108 22.14 -2.04 5.16
C ALA A 108 20.70 -1.53 5.24
N ILE A 109 20.37 -0.68 6.21
CA ILE A 109 19.02 -0.08 6.36
C ILE A 109 18.69 0.82 5.16
N LEU A 110 19.61 1.67 4.72
CA LEU A 110 19.41 2.54 3.55
C LEU A 110 19.18 1.75 2.26
N ASN A 111 19.86 0.60 2.11
CA ASN A 111 19.65 -0.29 0.98
C ASN A 111 18.25 -0.94 1.03
N GLN A 112 17.74 -1.31 2.21
CA GLN A 112 16.38 -1.82 2.34
C GLN A 112 15.33 -0.78 1.95
N ILE A 113 15.52 0.48 2.37
CA ILE A 113 14.68 1.60 1.95
C ILE A 113 14.71 1.75 0.42
N SER A 114 15.88 1.67 -0.21
CA SER A 114 15.99 1.73 -1.68
C SER A 114 15.23 0.60 -2.38
N LEU A 115 15.29 -0.63 -1.86
CA LEU A 115 14.55 -1.78 -2.40
C LEU A 115 13.04 -1.63 -2.22
N GLU A 116 12.58 -0.92 -1.18
CA GLU A 116 11.18 -0.59 -0.97
C GLU A 116 10.68 0.41 -2.01
N GLU A 117 11.41 1.51 -2.24
CA GLU A 117 11.03 2.49 -3.25
C GLU A 117 11.06 1.93 -4.69
N GLU A 118 11.99 1.00 -5.00
CA GLU A 118 11.99 0.31 -6.29
C GLU A 118 10.72 -0.53 -6.50
N ARG A 119 10.16 -1.11 -5.43
CA ARG A 119 8.89 -1.86 -5.46
C ARG A 119 7.69 -0.92 -5.59
N HIS A 120 7.68 0.20 -4.88
CA HIS A 120 6.63 1.21 -5.01
C HIS A 120 6.58 1.76 -6.44
N HIS A 121 7.73 2.13 -7.02
CA HIS A 121 7.83 2.67 -8.38
C HIS A 121 7.28 1.72 -9.43
N LYS A 122 7.59 0.43 -9.29
CA LYS A 122 7.03 -0.60 -10.17
C LYS A 122 5.52 -0.69 -10.04
N SER A 123 5.00 -0.65 -8.82
CA SER A 123 3.57 -0.74 -8.54
C SER A 123 2.81 0.47 -9.08
N LEU A 124 3.32 1.69 -8.89
CA LEU A 124 2.72 2.91 -9.42
C LEU A 124 2.70 2.93 -10.95
N LYS A 125 3.78 2.48 -11.61
CA LYS A 125 3.82 2.35 -13.08
C LYS A 125 2.80 1.35 -13.60
N GLN A 126 2.59 0.24 -12.91
CA GLN A 126 1.55 -0.73 -13.25
C GLN A 126 0.15 -0.11 -13.12
N LEU A 127 -0.11 0.60 -12.02
CA LEU A 127 -1.38 1.30 -11.82
C LEU A 127 -1.65 2.34 -12.91
N LEU A 128 -0.64 3.16 -13.25
CA LEU A 128 -0.75 4.17 -14.31
C LEU A 128 -1.05 3.50 -15.67
N SER A 129 -0.39 2.38 -15.98
CA SER A 129 -0.66 1.62 -17.20
C SER A 129 -2.09 1.07 -17.28
N ILE A 130 -2.71 0.71 -16.15
CA ILE A 130 -4.12 0.27 -16.11
C ILE A 130 -5.02 1.47 -16.36
N LEU A 131 -4.75 2.60 -15.69
CA LEU A 131 -5.50 3.84 -15.88
C LEU A 131 -5.41 4.37 -17.32
N ASP A 132 -4.33 4.09 -18.07
CA ASP A 132 -4.20 4.49 -19.48
C ASP A 132 -5.06 3.69 -20.46
N ARG A 133 -5.58 2.54 -20.06
CA ARG A 133 -6.47 1.69 -20.87
C ARG A 133 -7.95 2.07 -20.74
N VAL A 134 -8.22 3.38 -20.61
CA VAL A 134 -9.47 4.02 -20.11
C VAL A 134 -10.78 3.43 -20.64
N ASP A 135 -10.80 2.80 -21.81
CA ASP A 135 -12.02 2.26 -22.45
C ASP A 135 -12.36 0.80 -22.13
N GLN A 136 -11.55 0.04 -21.36
CA GLN A 136 -11.75 -1.42 -21.19
C GLN A 136 -11.50 -2.01 -19.79
N VAL A 137 -11.24 -1.20 -18.76
CA VAL A 137 -10.99 -1.75 -17.42
C VAL A 137 -12.31 -2.12 -16.75
N GLY A 138 -12.77 -3.35 -16.99
CA GLY A 138 -13.87 -3.96 -16.25
C GLY A 138 -13.44 -4.40 -14.85
N ASP A 139 -14.41 -4.73 -13.99
CA ASP A 139 -14.14 -5.17 -12.60
C ASP A 139 -13.10 -6.28 -12.51
N ASP A 140 -13.06 -7.20 -13.48
CA ASP A 140 -12.13 -8.33 -13.52
C ASP A 140 -10.64 -7.89 -13.65
N GLU A 141 -10.35 -6.76 -14.30
CA GLU A 141 -8.98 -6.22 -14.39
C GLU A 141 -8.54 -5.56 -13.07
N TRP A 142 -9.48 -4.95 -12.32
CA TRP A 142 -9.23 -4.48 -10.95
C TRP A 142 -8.97 -5.64 -9.99
N TRP A 143 -9.76 -6.73 -10.09
CA TRP A 143 -9.53 -7.95 -9.31
C TRP A 143 -8.16 -8.56 -9.59
N LYS A 144 -7.75 -8.61 -10.86
CA LYS A 144 -6.41 -9.08 -11.24
C LYS A 144 -5.31 -8.17 -10.68
N TYR A 145 -5.47 -6.86 -10.80
CA TYR A 145 -4.50 -5.90 -10.27
C TYR A 145 -4.37 -6.01 -8.74
N MET A 146 -5.46 -6.11 -7.99
CA MET A 146 -5.39 -6.28 -6.53
C MET A 146 -4.66 -7.57 -6.14
N ASN A 147 -4.89 -8.67 -6.86
CA ASN A 147 -4.17 -9.92 -6.63
C ASN A 147 -2.67 -9.78 -6.93
N GLU A 148 -2.30 -9.10 -8.02
CA GLU A 148 -0.88 -8.85 -8.35
C GLU A 148 -0.24 -7.93 -7.30
N TRP A 149 -0.91 -6.84 -6.93
CA TRP A 149 -0.43 -5.87 -5.96
C TRP A 149 -0.25 -6.47 -4.56
N ALA A 150 -1.17 -7.33 -4.09
CA ALA A 150 -1.05 -8.00 -2.80
C ALA A 150 0.21 -8.89 -2.71
N ASN A 151 0.69 -9.41 -3.84
CA ASN A 151 1.95 -10.17 -3.92
C ASN A 151 3.21 -9.28 -3.99
N PHE A 152 3.07 -7.99 -4.29
CA PHE A 152 4.19 -7.04 -4.35
C PHE A 152 4.35 -6.21 -3.06
N SER A 153 3.26 -6.04 -2.29
CA SER A 153 3.19 -5.22 -1.08
C SER A 153 3.38 -6.01 0.23
N THR A 154 3.67 -7.30 0.13
CA THR A 154 4.06 -8.22 1.21
C THR A 154 5.51 -8.70 1.03
#